data_AF-A0A7X3A4V1-F1
#
_entry.id   AF-A0A7X3A4V1-F1
#
_cell.length_a   1.000
_cell.length_b   1.000
_cell.length_c   1.000
_cell.angle_alpha   90.00
_cell.angle_beta   90.00
_cell.angle_gamma   90.00
#
_symmetry.space_group_name_H-M   'P 1'
#
loop_
_entity.id
_entity.type
_entity.pdbx_description
1 polymer ?
#
loop_
_entity_poly.entity_id
_entity_poly.type
_entity_poly.pdbx_seq_one_letter_code
_entity_poly.pdbx_strand_id
1 'polypeptide(L)'
;MPSFNTNDQLQPDTQSVYAPASSMEKMSRQSVIQIGVDALNGVGSDLICKVCIRNGGSCCSGCRHLENGIGCKNRNTSCTAWLCGFLKYLLYATGLLTEWDDFWRQVPGQAYREDYTPEFFFIEKPLHMQSIRNLSEALAADLQELATKHIAIGFIITLREKIDKNIDRLNHCKNDPKKRNRIKRNIKVLSSPFHRFQKELREYHHLNM
;
A
#
# COMPACT_ATOMS: atom_id res chain seq x y z
N MET A 1 24.31 47.84 57.10
CA MET A 1 23.22 46.95 56.63
C MET A 1 22.63 47.56 55.37
N PRO A 2 22.68 46.87 54.21
CA PRO A 2 22.49 47.49 52.90
C PRO A 2 21.11 47.18 52.30
N SER A 3 20.57 48.12 51.54
CA SER A 3 19.47 47.86 50.60
C SER A 3 19.67 48.71 49.35
N PHE A 4 20.45 48.19 48.40
CA PHE A 4 20.41 48.61 46.99
C PHE A 4 19.43 47.66 46.29
N ASN A 5 18.40 48.20 45.63
CA ASN A 5 17.64 47.47 44.63
C ASN A 5 17.61 48.30 43.34
N THR A 6 18.49 47.92 42.43
CA THR A 6 18.51 48.32 41.03
C THR A 6 17.67 47.29 40.27
N ASN A 7 16.55 47.73 39.67
CA ASN A 7 15.79 46.90 38.73
C ASN A 7 16.30 47.22 37.32
N ASP A 8 17.26 46.42 36.85
CA ASP A 8 17.65 46.35 35.45
C ASP A 8 17.04 45.12 34.79
N GLN A 9 16.62 45.32 33.54
CA GLN A 9 15.95 44.37 32.66
C GLN A 9 16.77 43.09 32.41
N LEU A 10 16.08 41.95 32.35
CA LEU A 10 16.38 40.88 31.40
C LEU A 10 15.09 40.13 31.04
N GLN A 11 14.61 40.34 29.81
CA GLN A 11 13.87 39.29 29.11
C GLN A 11 14.82 38.10 28.91
N PRO A 12 14.28 36.88 28.87
CA PRO A 12 14.49 36.14 27.63
C PRO A 12 13.25 35.40 27.13
N ASP A 13 13.09 35.52 25.82
CA ASP A 13 12.86 34.45 24.86
C ASP A 13 11.53 33.69 24.83
N THR A 14 10.78 34.13 23.83
CA THR A 14 9.89 33.35 22.96
C THR A 14 10.48 31.99 22.56
N GLN A 15 9.59 31.00 22.40
CA GLN A 15 9.71 29.72 21.69
C GLN A 15 10.00 28.46 22.53
N SER A 16 8.94 27.71 22.81
CA SER A 16 8.93 26.27 22.52
C SER A 16 7.50 25.85 22.22
N VAL A 17 7.13 25.93 20.94
CA VAL A 17 6.00 25.19 20.40
C VAL A 17 6.39 23.72 20.53
N TYR A 18 5.90 23.07 21.57
CA TYR A 18 6.03 21.62 21.73
C TYR A 18 5.34 20.98 20.52
N ALA A 19 6.13 20.49 19.58
CA ALA A 19 5.66 19.50 18.62
C ALA A 19 5.06 18.33 19.43
N PRO A 20 3.85 17.84 19.09
CA PRO A 20 3.29 16.71 19.81
C PRO A 20 4.25 15.54 19.64
N ALA A 21 4.75 15.01 20.76
CA ALA A 21 5.51 13.78 20.77
C ALA A 21 4.67 12.72 20.06
N SER A 22 5.20 12.16 18.96
CA SER A 22 4.60 10.99 18.32
C SER A 22 4.47 9.91 19.41
N SER A 23 3.24 9.62 19.80
CA SER A 23 2.98 8.61 20.81
C SER A 23 3.15 7.25 20.15
N MET A 24 4.27 6.59 20.43
CA MET A 24 4.46 5.19 20.06
C MET A 24 3.38 4.33 20.72
N GLU A 25 2.58 3.64 19.90
CA GLU A 25 1.56 2.69 20.33
C GLU A 25 2.15 1.28 20.39
N LYS A 26 2.00 0.60 21.54
CA LYS A 26 2.39 -0.81 21.68
C LYS A 26 1.30 -1.68 21.08
N MET A 27 1.62 -2.44 20.03
CA MET A 27 0.67 -3.31 19.33
C MET A 27 1.09 -4.78 19.38
N SER A 28 0.11 -5.68 19.29
CA SER A 28 0.38 -7.11 19.09
C SER A 28 0.56 -7.43 17.61
N ARG A 29 1.32 -8.49 17.30
CA ARG A 29 1.44 -9.02 15.93
C ARG A 29 0.08 -9.32 15.31
N GLN A 30 -0.82 -9.94 16.09
CA GLN A 30 -2.15 -10.31 15.60
C GLN A 30 -3.00 -9.07 15.26
N SER A 31 -2.93 -8.02 16.10
CA SER A 31 -3.62 -6.75 15.84
C SER A 31 -3.15 -6.11 14.54
N VAL A 32 -1.84 -6.10 14.28
CA VAL A 32 -1.27 -5.52 13.06
C VAL A 32 -1.65 -6.31 11.80
N ILE A 33 -1.66 -7.65 11.89
CA ILE A 33 -2.19 -8.49 10.81
C ILE A 33 -3.65 -8.15 10.54
N GLN A 34 -4.47 -8.02 11.58
CA GLN A 34 -5.89 -7.71 11.44
C GLN A 34 -6.12 -6.34 10.78
N ILE A 35 -5.40 -5.30 11.22
CA ILE A 35 -5.45 -3.95 10.61
C ILE A 35 -5.12 -4.01 9.11
N GLY A 36 -4.06 -4.74 8.75
CA GLY A 36 -3.68 -4.93 7.36
C GLY A 36 -4.73 -5.67 6.53
N VAL A 37 -5.35 -6.71 7.10
CA VAL A 37 -6.42 -7.48 6.46
C VAL A 37 -7.66 -6.61 6.26
N ASP A 38 -8.06 -5.83 7.26
CA ASP A 38 -9.22 -4.95 7.19
C ASP A 38 -9.00 -3.84 6.16
N ALA A 39 -7.80 -3.26 6.09
CA ALA A 39 -7.43 -2.32 5.04
C ALA A 39 -7.51 -2.96 3.65
N LEU A 40 -7.01 -4.19 3.47
CA LEU A 40 -7.10 -4.92 2.20
C LEU A 40 -8.55 -5.27 1.82
N ASN A 41 -9.42 -5.50 2.79
CA ASN A 41 -10.86 -5.72 2.58
C ASN A 41 -11.56 -4.43 2.14
N GLY A 42 -11.26 -3.31 2.81
CA GLY A 42 -11.76 -1.98 2.45
C GLY A 42 -11.26 -1.50 1.08
N VAL A 43 -10.04 -1.88 0.71
CA VAL A 43 -9.51 -1.67 -0.64
C VAL A 43 -10.28 -2.49 -1.68
N GLY A 44 -10.84 -3.65 -1.32
CA GLY A 44 -11.49 -4.57 -2.26
C GLY A 44 -10.52 -5.56 -2.91
N SER A 45 -9.47 -5.96 -2.18
CA SER A 45 -8.44 -6.86 -2.71
C SER A 45 -8.99 -8.22 -3.17
N ASP A 46 -10.06 -8.70 -2.55
CA ASP A 46 -10.78 -9.93 -2.90
C ASP A 46 -11.31 -9.91 -4.33
N LEU A 47 -11.80 -8.76 -4.80
CA LEU A 47 -12.36 -8.57 -6.13
C LEU A 47 -11.29 -8.77 -7.23
N ILE A 48 -10.12 -8.18 -7.02
CA ILE A 48 -8.97 -8.30 -7.93
C ILE A 48 -8.37 -9.71 -7.85
N CYS A 49 -8.24 -10.27 -6.64
CA CYS A 49 -7.72 -11.62 -6.42
C CYS A 49 -8.58 -12.67 -7.15
N LYS A 50 -9.91 -12.53 -7.11
CA LYS A 50 -10.85 -13.44 -7.78
C LYS A 50 -10.60 -13.53 -9.28
N VAL A 51 -10.28 -12.40 -9.94
CA VAL A 51 -9.91 -12.40 -11.37
C VAL A 51 -8.59 -13.12 -11.59
N CYS A 52 -7.57 -12.83 -10.78
CA CYS A 52 -6.26 -13.49 -10.93
C CYS A 52 -6.36 -15.01 -10.73
N ILE A 53 -7.04 -15.47 -9.68
CA ILE A 53 -7.18 -16.89 -9.33
C ILE A 53 -7.86 -17.66 -10.47
N ARG A 54 -8.94 -17.11 -11.04
CA ARG A 54 -9.64 -17.71 -12.18
C ARG A 54 -8.79 -17.83 -13.43
N ASN A 55 -7.79 -16.97 -13.59
CA ASN A 55 -6.90 -16.95 -14.74
C ASN A 55 -5.55 -17.66 -14.46
N GLY A 56 -5.55 -18.64 -13.55
CA GLY A 56 -4.38 -19.45 -13.21
C GLY A 56 -3.32 -18.72 -12.39
N GLY A 57 -3.61 -17.52 -11.88
CA GLY A 57 -2.69 -16.71 -11.11
C GLY A 57 -3.00 -16.74 -9.63
N SER A 58 -2.06 -17.24 -8.80
CA SER A 58 -2.06 -16.96 -7.37
C SER A 58 -0.78 -16.26 -6.98
N CYS A 59 -0.91 -15.13 -6.29
CA CYS A 59 0.24 -14.45 -5.71
C CYS A 59 0.88 -15.27 -4.58
N CYS A 60 0.12 -16.21 -4.00
CA CYS A 60 0.56 -17.14 -2.98
C CYS A 60 0.95 -18.52 -3.57
N SER A 61 1.17 -18.62 -4.89
CA SER A 61 1.49 -19.91 -5.52
C SER A 61 2.67 -20.60 -4.82
N GLY A 62 2.48 -21.88 -4.49
CA GLY A 62 3.44 -22.69 -3.71
C GLY A 62 3.39 -22.50 -2.19
N CYS A 63 2.47 -21.69 -1.64
CA CYS A 63 2.27 -21.59 -0.20
C CYS A 63 1.41 -22.74 0.31
N ARG A 64 1.84 -23.41 1.40
CA ARG A 64 1.07 -24.48 2.07
C ARG A 64 -0.29 -24.03 2.63
N HIS A 65 -0.46 -22.73 2.83
CA HIS A 65 -1.70 -22.13 3.35
C HIS A 65 -2.62 -21.61 2.23
N LEU A 66 -2.23 -21.77 0.96
CA LEU A 66 -3.08 -21.44 -0.18
C LEU A 66 -4.02 -22.60 -0.47
N GLU A 67 -5.32 -22.34 -0.46
CA GLU A 67 -6.33 -23.30 -0.89
C GLU A 67 -6.85 -22.92 -2.28
N ASN A 68 -6.92 -23.92 -3.17
CA ASN A 68 -7.36 -23.75 -4.55
C ASN A 68 -8.79 -23.21 -4.62
N GLY A 69 -8.99 -22.16 -5.41
CA GLY A 69 -10.31 -21.53 -5.58
C GLY A 69 -10.79 -20.68 -4.38
N ILE A 70 -10.10 -20.73 -3.23
CA ILE A 70 -10.48 -19.98 -2.03
C ILE A 70 -9.47 -18.87 -1.70
N GLY A 71 -8.17 -19.17 -1.72
CA GLY A 71 -7.12 -18.21 -1.35
C GLY A 71 -6.36 -18.61 -0.09
N CYS A 72 -5.59 -17.67 0.48
CA CYS A 72 -4.76 -17.92 1.66
C CYS A 72 -5.62 -18.04 2.93
N LYS A 73 -5.41 -19.11 3.72
CA LYS A 73 -6.09 -19.37 4.99
C LYS A 73 -5.35 -18.88 6.24
N ASN A 74 -4.08 -18.52 6.09
CA ASN A 74 -3.24 -18.11 7.22
C ASN A 74 -2.27 -17.02 6.77
N ARG A 75 -2.71 -15.76 6.83
CA ARG A 75 -1.86 -14.61 6.55
C ARG A 75 -1.02 -14.27 7.78
N ASN A 76 0.27 -14.08 7.55
CA ASN A 76 1.23 -13.57 8.52
C ASN A 76 1.57 -12.10 8.18
N THR A 77 2.41 -11.41 8.97
CA THR A 77 2.74 -10.00 8.73
C THR A 77 3.29 -9.76 7.33
N SER A 78 4.29 -10.55 6.92
CA SER A 78 4.92 -10.45 5.59
C SER A 78 3.96 -10.68 4.42
N CYS A 79 3.09 -11.68 4.52
CA CYS A 79 2.06 -11.96 3.52
C CYS A 79 1.01 -10.84 3.45
N THR A 80 0.77 -10.17 4.57
CA THR A 80 -0.21 -9.09 4.66
C THR A 80 0.36 -7.82 4.08
N ALA A 81 1.62 -7.49 4.40
CA ALA A 81 2.36 -6.34 3.89
C ALA A 81 2.57 -6.36 2.37
N TRP A 82 2.75 -7.55 1.80
CA TRP A 82 3.10 -7.69 0.40
C TRP A 82 1.89 -7.44 -0.53
N LEU A 83 2.07 -6.53 -1.48
CA LEU A 83 1.10 -6.22 -2.52
C LEU A 83 1.53 -6.81 -3.86
N CYS A 84 0.60 -7.45 -4.56
CA CYS A 84 0.81 -7.82 -5.95
C CYS A 84 0.74 -6.58 -6.87
N GLY A 85 1.24 -6.70 -8.10
CA GLY A 85 1.29 -5.57 -9.04
C GLY A 85 -0.03 -4.83 -9.26
N PHE A 86 -1.18 -5.51 -9.26
CA PHE A 86 -2.48 -4.83 -9.43
C PHE A 86 -2.92 -4.06 -8.17
N LEU A 87 -2.74 -4.64 -6.98
CA LEU A 87 -3.01 -3.93 -5.72
C LEU A 87 -2.05 -2.76 -5.54
N LYS A 88 -0.77 -2.97 -5.85
CA LYS A 88 0.26 -1.93 -5.83
C LYS A 88 -0.08 -0.81 -6.82
N TYR A 89 -0.58 -1.12 -8.01
CA TYR A 89 -1.06 -0.13 -8.97
C TYR A 89 -2.29 0.64 -8.49
N LEU A 90 -3.27 -0.04 -7.92
CA LEU A 90 -4.45 0.59 -7.35
C LEU A 90 -4.04 1.64 -6.30
N LEU A 91 -3.22 1.25 -5.33
CA LEU A 91 -2.75 2.16 -4.29
C LEU A 91 -1.84 3.26 -4.83
N TYR A 92 -1.01 2.95 -5.83
CA TYR A 92 -0.19 3.95 -6.51
C TYR A 92 -1.06 5.01 -7.21
N ALA A 93 -2.12 4.59 -7.89
CA ALA A 93 -3.00 5.46 -8.66
C ALA A 93 -3.88 6.36 -7.76
N THR A 94 -4.22 5.89 -6.56
CA THR A 94 -4.98 6.65 -5.55
C THR A 94 -4.12 7.46 -4.59
N GLY A 95 -2.78 7.33 -4.66
CA GLY A 95 -1.85 7.99 -3.74
C GLY A 95 -1.68 7.31 -2.38
N LEU A 96 -2.35 6.18 -2.14
CA LEU A 96 -2.34 5.44 -0.87
C LEU A 96 -1.12 4.52 -0.69
N LEU A 97 -0.31 4.29 -1.73
CA LEU A 97 0.81 3.35 -1.66
C LEU A 97 1.87 3.77 -0.63
N THR A 98 2.16 5.06 -0.51
CA THR A 98 3.13 5.56 0.48
C THR A 98 2.65 5.30 1.90
N GLU A 99 1.36 5.51 2.18
CA GLU A 99 0.76 5.25 3.49
C GLU A 99 0.88 3.78 3.88
N TRP A 100 0.56 2.89 2.94
CA TRP A 100 0.75 1.45 3.09
C TRP A 100 2.21 1.09 3.37
N ASP A 101 3.14 1.56 2.53
CA ASP A 101 4.56 1.25 2.65
C ASP A 101 5.18 1.79 3.94
N ASP A 102 4.75 2.97 4.41
CA ASP A 102 5.26 3.57 5.64
C ASP A 102 4.73 2.86 6.89
N PHE A 103 3.47 2.41 6.89
CA PHE A 103 2.94 1.57 7.96
C PHE A 103 3.75 0.28 8.10
N TRP A 104 3.90 -0.47 7.01
CA TRP A 104 4.58 -1.77 7.05
C TRP A 104 6.09 -1.65 7.30
N ARG A 105 6.74 -0.53 6.98
CA ARG A 105 8.17 -0.32 7.30
C ARG A 105 8.45 -0.34 8.81
N GLN A 106 7.46 -0.04 9.64
CA GLN A 106 7.58 -0.04 11.09
C GLN A 106 7.48 -1.46 11.69
N VAL A 107 6.98 -2.44 10.93
CA VAL A 107 6.76 -3.81 11.42
C VAL A 107 8.06 -4.62 11.31
N PRO A 108 8.71 -5.01 12.42
CA PRO A 108 9.97 -5.74 12.38
C PRO A 108 9.76 -7.21 12.02
N GLY A 109 10.85 -7.91 11.64
CA GLY A 109 10.84 -9.36 11.46
C GLY A 109 10.11 -9.87 10.21
N GLN A 110 9.70 -8.98 9.31
CA GLN A 110 9.17 -9.39 8.00
C GLN A 110 10.26 -10.04 7.14
N ALA A 111 9.91 -11.13 6.47
CA ALA A 111 10.78 -11.89 5.59
C ALA A 111 9.98 -12.49 4.41
N TYR A 112 10.66 -12.93 3.35
CA TYR A 112 9.97 -13.46 2.17
C TYR A 112 9.18 -14.72 2.52
N ARG A 113 7.85 -14.58 2.60
CA ARG A 113 6.88 -15.64 3.00
C ARG A 113 7.06 -16.19 4.42
N GLU A 114 8.00 -15.66 5.19
CA GLU A 114 8.28 -16.01 6.56
C GLU A 114 7.93 -14.83 7.48
N ASP A 115 7.67 -15.10 8.76
CA ASP A 115 7.28 -14.07 9.72
C ASP A 115 8.00 -14.33 11.04
N TYR A 116 8.93 -13.43 11.36
CA TYR A 116 9.69 -13.39 12.60
C TYR A 116 9.29 -12.16 13.45
N THR A 117 8.15 -11.56 13.16
CA THR A 117 7.64 -10.41 13.92
C THR A 117 7.44 -10.83 15.38
N PRO A 118 8.00 -10.08 16.36
CA PRO A 118 7.78 -10.33 17.78
C PRO A 118 6.29 -10.25 18.13
N GLU A 119 5.89 -10.90 19.21
CA GLU A 119 4.49 -10.88 19.66
C GLU A 119 3.99 -9.46 19.95
N PHE A 120 4.86 -8.58 20.46
CA PHE A 120 4.56 -7.18 20.73
C PHE A 120 5.71 -6.27 20.26
N PHE A 121 5.36 -5.11 19.71
CA PHE A 121 6.29 -4.08 19.26
C PHE A 121 5.60 -2.71 19.22
N PHE A 122 6.35 -1.65 18.91
CA PHE A 122 5.82 -0.28 18.86
C PHE A 122 5.63 0.20 17.42
N ILE A 123 4.54 0.94 17.19
CA ILE A 123 4.22 1.62 15.94
C ILE A 123 4.02 3.11 16.24
N GLU A 124 4.57 3.98 15.42
CA GLU A 124 4.46 5.44 15.52
C GLU A 124 3.30 6.00 14.68
N LYS A 125 3.12 5.45 13.47
CA LYS A 125 2.15 5.93 12.50
C LYS A 125 1.10 4.84 12.21
N PRO A 126 -0.17 5.03 12.59
CA PRO A 126 -1.23 4.06 12.28
C PRO A 126 -1.58 4.05 10.79
N LEU A 127 -2.10 2.93 10.31
CA LEU A 127 -2.54 2.78 8.92
C LEU A 127 -3.89 3.46 8.70
N HIS A 128 -3.92 4.53 7.91
CA HIS A 128 -5.17 5.19 7.52
C HIS A 128 -5.51 4.88 6.06
N MET A 129 -6.51 4.03 5.86
CA MET A 129 -6.93 3.60 4.53
C MET A 129 -8.44 3.74 4.40
N GLN A 130 -8.87 4.68 3.56
CA GLN A 130 -10.28 4.79 3.22
C GLN A 130 -10.70 3.66 2.28
N SER A 131 -11.98 3.28 2.36
CA SER A 131 -12.55 2.31 1.43
C SER A 131 -12.48 2.87 0.00
N ILE A 132 -11.87 2.10 -0.90
CA ILE A 132 -11.79 2.38 -2.33
C ILE A 132 -12.34 1.20 -3.13
N ARG A 133 -13.29 0.48 -2.54
CA ARG A 133 -13.80 -0.77 -3.09
C ARG A 133 -14.43 -0.58 -4.47
N ASN A 134 -15.10 0.55 -4.73
CA ASN A 134 -15.63 0.91 -6.05
C ASN A 134 -14.54 0.95 -7.14
N LEU A 135 -13.36 1.49 -6.82
CA LEU A 135 -12.21 1.51 -7.72
C LEU A 135 -11.69 0.09 -7.99
N SER A 136 -11.68 -0.77 -6.98
CA SER A 136 -11.35 -2.20 -7.15
C SER A 136 -12.37 -2.94 -8.02
N GLU A 137 -13.67 -2.65 -7.88
CA GLU A 137 -14.72 -3.23 -8.73
C GLU A 137 -14.50 -2.87 -10.19
N ALA A 138 -14.24 -1.58 -10.47
CA ALA A 138 -13.96 -1.10 -11.81
C ALA A 138 -12.68 -1.72 -12.40
N LEU A 139 -11.60 -1.80 -11.62
CA LEU A 139 -10.36 -2.45 -12.05
C LEU A 139 -10.56 -3.96 -12.29
N ALA A 140 -11.30 -4.64 -11.41
CA ALA A 140 -11.60 -6.06 -11.58
C ALA A 140 -12.44 -6.32 -12.83
N ALA A 141 -13.42 -5.47 -13.14
CA ALA A 141 -14.21 -5.57 -14.36
C ALA A 141 -13.34 -5.40 -15.62
N ASP A 142 -12.42 -4.43 -15.63
CA ASP A 142 -11.49 -4.24 -16.75
C ASP A 142 -10.52 -5.41 -16.90
N LEU A 143 -9.99 -5.96 -15.79
CA LEU A 143 -9.15 -7.14 -15.80
C LEU A 143 -9.89 -8.37 -16.32
N GLN A 144 -11.17 -8.53 -15.96
CA GLN A 144 -12.00 -9.63 -16.42
C GLN A 144 -12.28 -9.54 -17.92
N GLU A 145 -12.56 -8.34 -18.43
CA GLU A 145 -12.72 -8.09 -19.88
C GLU A 145 -11.41 -8.31 -20.64
N LEU A 146 -10.28 -7.89 -20.06
CA LEU A 146 -8.98 -8.08 -20.68
C LEU A 146 -8.60 -9.56 -20.75
N ALA A 147 -8.95 -10.33 -19.72
CA ALA A 147 -8.76 -11.78 -19.68
C ALA A 147 -9.59 -12.52 -20.74
N THR A 148 -10.81 -12.07 -21.06
CA THR A 148 -11.63 -12.70 -22.10
C THR A 148 -11.15 -12.35 -23.51
N LYS A 149 -10.58 -11.16 -23.71
CA LYS A 149 -10.03 -10.71 -25.00
C LYS A 149 -8.67 -11.33 -25.33
N HIS A 150 -7.86 -11.66 -24.33
CA HIS A 150 -6.53 -12.25 -24.50
C HIS A 150 -6.52 -13.73 -24.11
N ILE A 151 -6.65 -14.60 -25.11
CA ILE A 151 -6.72 -16.08 -24.95
C ILE A 151 -5.39 -16.68 -24.47
N ALA A 152 -4.28 -15.94 -24.59
CA ALA A 152 -2.96 -16.39 -24.16
C ALA A 152 -2.92 -16.64 -22.63
N ILE A 153 -2.74 -17.90 -22.26
CA ILE A 153 -2.56 -18.33 -20.86
C ILE A 153 -1.42 -17.53 -20.22
N GLY A 154 -1.67 -16.96 -19.04
CA GLY A 154 -0.67 -16.20 -18.30
C GLY A 154 -0.53 -14.73 -18.70
N PHE A 155 -1.36 -14.21 -19.62
CA PHE A 155 -1.35 -12.78 -19.97
C PHE A 155 -1.57 -11.89 -18.74
N ILE A 156 -2.60 -12.18 -17.93
CA ILE A 156 -2.93 -11.42 -16.72
C ILE A 156 -1.78 -11.46 -15.70
N ILE A 157 -1.13 -12.62 -15.56
CA ILE A 157 0.03 -12.82 -14.68
C ILE A 157 1.21 -11.96 -15.15
N THR A 158 1.50 -11.99 -16.45
CA THR A 158 2.57 -11.21 -17.07
C THR A 158 2.32 -9.71 -16.91
N LEU A 159 1.08 -9.26 -17.12
CA LEU A 159 0.69 -7.86 -16.94
C LEU A 159 0.90 -7.40 -15.49
N ARG A 160 0.42 -8.20 -14.53
CA ARG A 160 0.61 -7.97 -13.09
C ARG A 160 2.09 -7.78 -12.76
N GLU A 161 2.95 -8.68 -13.23
CA GLU A 161 4.40 -8.63 -12.96
C GLU A 161 5.09 -7.45 -13.63
N LYS A 162 4.69 -7.08 -14.85
CA LYS A 162 5.22 -5.90 -15.53
C LYS A 162 4.86 -4.62 -14.79
N ILE A 163 3.63 -4.52 -14.29
CA ILE A 163 3.19 -3.38 -13.48
C ILE A 163 4.00 -3.33 -12.17
N ASP A 164 4.08 -4.45 -11.45
CA ASP A 164 4.82 -4.58 -10.19
C ASP A 164 6.26 -4.08 -10.33
N LYS A 165 6.99 -4.62 -11.31
CA LYS A 165 8.38 -4.25 -11.62
C LYS A 165 8.53 -2.76 -11.95
N ASN A 166 7.57 -2.14 -12.62
CA ASN A 166 7.66 -0.71 -12.91
C ASN A 166 7.46 0.13 -11.66
N ILE A 167 6.55 -0.24 -10.76
CA ILE A 167 6.33 0.50 -9.52
C ILE A 167 7.53 0.36 -8.58
N ASP A 168 8.08 -0.84 -8.43
CA ASP A 168 9.31 -1.05 -7.63
C ASP A 168 10.46 -0.19 -8.16
N ARG A 169 10.66 -0.19 -9.49
CA ARG A 169 11.67 0.67 -10.12
C ARG A 169 11.44 2.16 -9.86
N LEU A 170 10.20 2.61 -9.74
CA LEU A 170 9.89 4.01 -9.45
C LEU A 170 10.42 4.41 -8.06
N ASN A 171 10.31 3.52 -7.08
CA ASN A 171 10.80 3.72 -5.71
C ASN A 171 12.32 3.82 -5.65
N HIS A 172 13.04 3.13 -6.54
CA HIS A 172 14.51 3.14 -6.60
C HIS A 172 15.12 4.27 -7.45
N CYS A 173 14.32 5.02 -8.22
CA CYS A 173 14.83 6.02 -9.18
C CYS A 173 14.63 7.47 -8.73
N LYS A 174 14.60 7.76 -7.42
CA LYS A 174 14.22 9.09 -6.88
C LYS A 174 15.02 10.25 -7.51
N ASN A 175 16.31 10.02 -7.82
CA ASN A 175 17.25 11.04 -8.28
C ASN A 175 17.38 11.18 -9.81
N ASP A 176 16.64 10.41 -10.61
CA ASP A 176 16.68 10.49 -12.08
C ASP A 176 15.29 10.84 -12.66
N PRO A 177 14.98 12.12 -12.88
CA PRO A 177 13.69 12.56 -13.39
C PRO A 177 13.35 11.98 -14.77
N LYS A 178 14.34 11.78 -15.65
CA LYS A 178 14.11 11.22 -16.99
C LYS A 178 13.66 9.77 -16.90
N LYS A 179 14.34 8.97 -16.07
CA LYS A 179 14.00 7.57 -15.82
C LYS A 179 12.65 7.43 -15.12
N ARG A 180 12.35 8.29 -14.14
CA ARG A 180 11.03 8.33 -13.49
C ARG A 180 9.91 8.60 -14.49
N ASN A 181 10.07 9.60 -15.36
CA ASN A 181 9.08 9.92 -16.38
C ASN A 181 8.87 8.77 -17.37
N ARG A 182 9.94 8.07 -17.77
CA ARG A 182 9.84 6.87 -18.61
C ARG A 182 9.04 5.75 -17.91
N ILE A 183 9.31 5.49 -16.64
CA ILE A 183 8.60 4.47 -15.87
C ILE A 183 7.11 4.83 -15.71
N LYS A 184 6.79 6.10 -15.40
CA LYS A 184 5.41 6.58 -15.34
C LYS A 184 4.66 6.37 -16.66
N ARG A 185 5.31 6.65 -17.79
CA ARG A 185 4.73 6.37 -19.13
C ARG A 185 4.51 4.87 -19.35
N ASN A 186 5.45 4.02 -18.95
CA ASN A 186 5.27 2.57 -19.05
C ASN A 186 4.06 2.09 -18.23
N ILE A 187 3.91 2.57 -16.99
CA ILE A 187 2.75 2.26 -16.15
C ILE A 187 1.47 2.69 -16.88
N LYS A 188 1.43 3.92 -17.41
CA LYS A 188 0.28 4.44 -18.18
C LYS A 188 -0.07 3.58 -19.39
N VAL A 189 0.93 3.07 -20.11
CA VAL A 189 0.72 2.17 -21.26
C VAL A 189 0.19 0.82 -20.80
N LEU A 190 0.79 0.22 -19.76
CA LEU A 190 0.32 -1.06 -19.21
C LEU A 190 -1.11 -0.98 -18.65
N SER A 191 -1.48 0.18 -18.10
CA SER A 191 -2.81 0.42 -17.55
C SER A 191 -3.80 1.05 -18.54
N SER A 192 -3.41 1.27 -19.80
CA SER A 192 -4.28 1.94 -20.78
C SER A 192 -5.60 1.22 -21.03
N PRO A 193 -5.71 -0.13 -20.96
CA PRO A 193 -6.97 -0.83 -21.14
C PRO A 193 -7.97 -0.68 -19.99
N PHE A 194 -7.57 -0.11 -18.84
CA PHE A 194 -8.41 -0.02 -17.65
C PHE A 194 -9.36 1.18 -17.71
N HIS A 195 -10.27 1.18 -18.67
CA HIS A 195 -11.14 2.31 -18.98
C HIS A 195 -12.15 2.62 -17.86
N ARG A 196 -12.79 1.59 -17.27
CA ARG A 196 -13.73 1.77 -16.16
C ARG A 196 -12.98 2.30 -14.94
N PHE A 197 -11.85 1.68 -14.61
CA PHE A 197 -11.00 2.13 -13.50
C PHE A 197 -10.57 3.59 -13.68
N GLN A 198 -10.08 3.98 -14.86
CA GLN A 198 -9.66 5.35 -15.12
C GLN A 198 -10.81 6.35 -15.01
N LYS A 199 -12.04 5.96 -15.33
CA LYS A 199 -13.23 6.80 -15.14
C LYS A 199 -13.48 7.04 -13.66
N GLU A 200 -13.64 5.97 -12.89
CA GLU A 200 -13.86 6.04 -11.43
C GLU A 200 -12.72 6.76 -10.72
N LEU A 201 -11.47 6.56 -11.16
CA LEU A 201 -10.30 7.21 -10.58
C LEU A 201 -10.33 8.75 -10.74
N ARG A 202 -10.87 9.26 -11.84
CA ARG A 202 -11.03 10.71 -12.02
C ARG A 202 -12.05 11.26 -11.03
N GLU A 203 -13.18 10.57 -10.86
CA GLU A 203 -14.22 10.96 -9.89
C GLU A 203 -13.68 10.92 -8.46
N TYR A 204 -12.93 9.87 -8.10
CA TYR A 204 -12.22 9.77 -6.83
C TYR A 204 -11.30 10.97 -6.57
N HIS A 205 -10.47 11.34 -7.56
CA HIS A 205 -9.57 12.50 -7.41
C HIS A 205 -10.34 13.83 -7.31
N HIS A 206 -11.47 13.97 -7.99
CA HIS A 206 -12.32 15.16 -7.85
C HIS A 206 -12.93 15.31 -6.45
N LEU A 207 -13.23 14.20 -5.77
CA LEU A 207 -13.83 14.22 -4.43
C LEU A 207 -12.80 14.38 -3.29
N ASN A 208 -11.52 14.15 -3.57
CA ASN A 208 -10.42 14.18 -2.59
C ASN A 208 -9.40 15.31 -2.85
N MET A 209 -9.72 16.27 -3.72
CA MET A 209 -8.99 17.53 -3.91
C MET A 209 -9.71 18.66 -3.18
#